data_AF-A0A8X6L4S2-F1
#
_entry.id   AF-A0A8X6L4S2-F1
#
_cell.length_a   1.000
_cell.length_b   1.000
_cell.length_c   1.000
_cell.angle_alpha   90.00
_cell.angle_beta   90.00
_cell.angle_gamma   90.00
#
_symmetry.space_group_name_H-M   'P 1'
#
loop_
_entity.id
_entity.type
_entity.pdbx_description
1 polymer ?
#
loop_
_entity_poly.entity_id
_entity_poly.type
_entity_poly.pdbx_seq_one_letter_code
_entity_poly.pdbx_strand_id
1 'polypeptide(L)' 'MEITRVEQHAYIKIAVLRGRNEIECYSEFVEALGNNVLPYRTVARWVGKFQQGRVSTSDEQRSGRPLSV' A
#
# COMPACT_ATOMS: atom_id res chain seq x y z
N MET A 1 -11.16 -15.53 -3.02
CA MET A 1 -10.49 -15.01 -1.80
C MET A 1 -10.51 -13.49 -1.91
N GLU A 2 -11.08 -12.79 -0.94
CA GLU A 2 -11.11 -11.33 -0.94
C GLU A 2 -9.83 -10.81 -0.29
N ILE A 3 -9.12 -9.89 -0.94
CA ILE A 3 -7.87 -9.32 -0.45
C ILE A 3 -8.16 -7.88 -0.02
N THR A 4 -8.02 -7.63 1.28
CA THR A 4 -8.24 -6.33 1.91
C THR A 4 -7.15 -5.32 1.55
N ARG A 5 -7.43 -4.03 1.73
CA ARG A 5 -6.42 -2.97 1.51
C ARG A 5 -5.18 -3.13 2.38
N VAL A 6 -5.35 -3.60 3.62
CA VAL A 6 -4.24 -3.81 4.56
C VAL A 6 -3.32 -4.93 4.06
N GLU A 7 -3.89 -6.01 3.52
CA GLU A 7 -3.13 -7.10 2.90
C GLU A 7 -2.40 -6.63 1.64
N GLN A 8 -3.03 -5.79 0.82
CA GLN A 8 -2.34 -5.17 -0.33
C GLN A 8 -1.15 -4.31 0.15
N HIS A 9 -1.30 -3.45 1.17
CA HIS A 9 -0.17 -2.69 1.70
C HIS A 9 0.94 -3.59 2.30
N ALA A 10 0.57 -4.70 2.95
CA ALA A 10 1.53 -5.67 3.47
C ALA A 10 2.32 -6.34 2.33
N TYR A 11 1.67 -6.68 1.22
CA TYR A 11 2.36 -7.18 0.04
C TYR A 11 3.33 -6.13 -0.52
N ILE A 12 2.90 -4.89 -0.70
CA ILE A 12 3.77 -3.80 -1.20
C ILE A 12 5.03 -3.67 -0.31
N LYS A 13 4.86 -3.77 1.02
CA LYS A 13 6.00 -3.74 1.94
C LYS A 13 7.02 -4.85 1.67
N ILE A 14 6.54 -6.09 1.44
CA ILE A 14 7.40 -7.22 1.09
C ILE A 14 8.03 -7.01 -0.29
N ALA A 15 7.28 -6.49 -1.27
CA ALA A 15 7.78 -6.21 -2.61
C ALA A 15 8.93 -5.19 -2.59
N VAL A 16 8.81 -4.12 -1.80
CA VAL A 16 9.90 -3.14 -1.60
C VAL A 16 11.13 -3.79 -0.96
N LEU A 17 10.95 -4.66 0.05
CA LEU A 17 12.07 -5.41 0.65
C LEU A 17 12.77 -6.34 -0.35
N ARG A 18 12.04 -6.81 -1.38
CA ARG A 18 12.58 -7.61 -2.48
C ARG A 18 13.21 -6.76 -3.59
N GLY A 19 13.24 -5.44 -3.46
CA GLY A 19 13.79 -4.53 -4.46
C GLY A 19 12.90 -4.28 -5.67
N ARG A 20 11.59 -4.62 -5.59
CA ARG A 20 10.64 -4.34 -6.66
C ARG A 20 10.32 -2.85 -6.72
N ASN A 21 10.19 -2.32 -7.93
CA ASN A 21 9.68 -0.98 -8.15
C ASN A 21 8.13 -0.96 -8.21
N GLU A 22 7.54 0.23 -8.26
CA GLU A 22 6.09 0.43 -8.27
C GLU A 22 5.39 -0.13 -9.52
N ILE A 23 6.07 -0.18 -10.67
CA ILE A 23 5.52 -0.71 -11.91
C ILE A 23 5.42 -2.23 -11.82
N GLU A 24 6.49 -2.90 -11.40
CA GLU A 24 6.51 -4.34 -11.16
C GLU A 24 5.46 -4.74 -10.13
N CYS A 25 5.43 -4.05 -8.99
CA CYS A 25 4.46 -4.34 -7.93
C CYS A 25 3.00 -4.18 -8.41
N TYR A 26 2.72 -3.15 -9.22
CA TYR A 26 1.37 -2.95 -9.77
C TYR A 26 1.01 -4.02 -10.80
N SER A 27 1.96 -4.43 -11.64
CA SER A 27 1.73 -5.50 -12.62
C SER A 27 1.39 -6.84 -11.95
N GLU A 28 2.14 -7.22 -10.91
CA GLU A 28 1.90 -8.44 -10.12
C GLU A 28 0.51 -8.38 -9.45
N PHE A 29 0.09 -7.20 -8.98
CA PHE A 29 -1.26 -7.05 -8.44
C PHE A 29 -2.37 -7.11 -9.48
N VAL A 30 -2.20 -6.52 -10.66
CA VAL A 30 -3.22 -6.60 -11.71
C VAL A 30 -3.39 -8.05 -12.16
N GLU A 31 -2.29 -8.81 -12.26
CA GLU A 31 -2.32 -10.23 -12.58
C GLU A 31 -3.07 -11.05 -11.52
N ALA A 32 -2.84 -10.78 -10.23
CA ALA A 32 -3.44 -11.55 -9.14
C ALA A 32 -4.88 -11.11 -8.76
N LEU A 33 -5.18 -9.81 -8.79
CA LEU A 33 -6.38 -9.21 -8.22
C LEU A 33 -7.33 -8.60 -9.27
N GLY A 34 -6.86 -8.38 -10.49
CA GLY A 34 -7.62 -7.72 -11.55
C GLY A 34 -8.18 -6.37 -11.08
N ASN A 35 -9.50 -6.22 -11.16
CA ASN A 35 -10.20 -4.97 -10.82
C ASN A 35 -10.24 -4.67 -9.31
N ASN A 36 -9.85 -5.61 -8.45
CA ASN A 36 -9.85 -5.42 -6.99
C ASN A 36 -8.54 -4.78 -6.47
N VAL A 37 -7.61 -4.48 -7.37
CA VAL A 37 -6.35 -3.83 -7.02
C VAL A 37 -6.54 -2.38 -6.60
N LEU A 38 -5.70 -1.92 -5.67
CA LEU A 38 -5.53 -0.50 -5.40
C LEU A 38 -5.13 0.26 -6.68
N PRO A 39 -5.61 1.51 -6.88
CA PRO A 39 -5.17 2.32 -8.00
C PRO A 39 -3.65 2.47 -8.04
N TYR A 40 -3.05 2.52 -9.23
CA TYR A 40 -1.60 2.66 -9.42
C TYR A 40 -0.98 3.77 -8.56
N ARG A 41 -1.61 4.96 -8.53
CA ARG A 41 -1.14 6.09 -7.72
C ARG A 41 -1.05 5.77 -6.23
N THR A 42 -1.95 4.94 -5.72
CA THR A 42 -1.93 4.48 -4.33
C THR A 42 -0.78 3.51 -4.11
N VAL A 43 -0.57 2.56 -5.03
CA VAL A 43 0.58 1.63 -4.98
C VAL A 43 1.91 2.40 -4.98
N ALA A 44 2.11 3.29 -5.95
CA ALA A 44 3.32 4.11 -6.04
C ALA A 44 3.57 4.95 -4.77
N ARG A 45 2.51 5.54 -4.19
CA ARG A 45 2.61 6.28 -2.93
C ARG A 45 3.08 5.38 -1.78
N TRP A 46 2.56 4.17 -1.68
CA TRP A 46 2.93 3.23 -0.62
C TRP A 46 4.35 2.67 -0.81
N VAL A 47 4.75 2.36 -2.04
CA VAL A 47 6.13 2.01 -2.38
C VAL A 47 7.09 3.09 -1.88
N GLY A 48 6.85 4.36 -2.23
CA GLY A 48 7.67 5.48 -1.77
C GLY A 48 7.71 5.62 -0.25
N LYS A 49 6.58 5.44 0.44
CA LYS A 49 6.53 5.45 1.91
C LYS A 49 7.39 4.34 2.53
N PHE A 50 7.34 3.13 1.98
CA PHE A 50 8.11 2.00 2.49
C PHE A 50 9.61 2.14 2.19
N GLN A 51 9.97 2.68 1.02
CA GLN A 51 11.35 3.05 0.69
C GLN A 51 11.91 4.11 1.65
N GLN A 52 11.07 5.02 2.14
CA GLN A 52 11.42 6.02 3.16
C GLN A 52 11.47 5.46 4.60
N GLY A 53 11.29 4.14 4.78
CA GLY A 53 11.43 3.49 6.09
C GLY A 53 10.14 3.39 6.91
N ARG A 54 8.96 3.65 6.32
CA ARG A 54 7.68 3.40 7.01
C ARG A 54 7.56 1.92 7.38
N VAL A 55 7.09 1.62 8.60
CA VAL A 55 6.86 0.23 9.04
C VAL A 55 5.39 -0.17 9.02
N SER A 56 4.48 0.79 9.24
CA SER A 56 3.03 0.54 9.33
C SER A 56 2.38 0.34 7.97
N THR A 57 1.57 -0.71 7.84
CA THR A 57 0.72 -1.03 6.68
C THR A 57 -0.69 -0.42 6.77
N SER A 58 -1.06 0.09 7.95
CA SER A 58 -2.31 0.81 8.16
C SER A 58 -2.12 2.31 7.89
N ASP A 59 -3.23 2.95 7.51
CA ASP A 59 -3.29 4.40 7.51
C ASP A 59 -3.05 4.92 8.92
N GLU A 60 -2.26 5.99 9.04
CA GLU A 60 -2.12 6.70 10.30
C GLU A 60 -3.45 7.35 10.67
N GLN A 61 -3.70 7.40 11.98
CA GLN A 61 -4.84 8.12 12.52
C GLN A 61 -4.75 9.57 12.05
N ARG A 62 -5.75 10.01 11.28
CA ARG A 62 -5.83 11.41 10.86
C ARG A 62 -6.01 12.22 12.14
N SER A 63 -5.13 13.19 12.38
CA SER A 63 -5.36 14.24 13.37
C SER A 63 -6.55 15.08 12.90
N GLY A 64 -7.75 14.59 13.23
CA GLY A 64 -9.00 15.29 12.98
C GLY A 64 -9.15 16.50 13.90
N ARG A 65 -10.19 17.30 13.60
CA ARG A 65 -10.62 18.45 14.39
C ARG A 65 -10.64 18.10 15.90
N PRO A 66 -10.06 18.91 16.79
CA PRO A 66 -10.13 18.65 18.22
C PRO A 66 -11.60 18.54 18.63
N LEU A 67 -11.93 17.48 19.35
CA LEU A 67 -13.20 17.38 20.07
C LEU A 67 -13.14 18.44 21.18
N SER A 68 -13.95 19.49 21.06
CA SER A 68 -14.16 20.41 22.19
C SER A 68 -14.78 19.62 23.34
N VAL A 69 -14.09 19.62 24.48
CA VAL A 69 -14.60 19.17 25.79
C VAL A 69 -15.78 20.03 26.21
#